data_AF-A0A428EJD3-F1
#
_entry.id   AF-A0A428EJD3-F1
#
_cell.length_a   1.000
_cell.length_b   1.000
_cell.length_c   1.000
_cell.angle_alpha   90.00
_cell.angle_beta   90.00
_cell.angle_gamma   90.00
#
_symmetry.space_group_name_H-M   'P 1'
#
loop_
_entity.id
_entity.type
_entity.pdbx_description
1 polymer ?
#
loop_
_entity_poly.entity_id
_entity_poly.type
_entity_poly.pdbx_seq_one_letter_code
_entity_poly.pdbx_strand_id
1 'polypeptide(L)'
;MEVATTTTTSRNIDYKKLKSIAYSFLNQYTNGRLPIDLLHIISQLDNLHLMKYSTLAKENNMDINEVYQLLNSEDGALWYKSDTQTYILLYNDTIDNKERIRFTIAHELGHYVLKHNETTDKTILSRYSLSENEYKTFETEANFFAKHLLVPFPVLGNYAMFFHSMDDRFIQSVFQVSFSVASYVLKNMKSMQSFGLIKDGHEVEKKFAKYIATSQNTRICRTCFSKIDRNLKYCHICSTHQQKGTTTLEAYLENREKEKLRMRYPKYDLDLDGYPIICPRCENEELDVNNYCNVCGIYTRNICIGDYESNFDSRGYAIPIVHFLGNGCKKVLVGNSRYCPDCGGKSSYFFQGLLKNWDLEKDIDEELPF
;
A
#
# COMPACT_ATOMS: atom_id res chain seq x y z
N MET A 1 13.86 -20.35 -56.14
CA MET A 1 13.19 -20.04 -54.87
C MET A 1 13.99 -20.70 -53.78
N GLU A 2 14.88 -19.92 -53.15
CA GLU A 2 15.62 -20.38 -51.97
C GLU A 2 14.64 -20.46 -50.80
N VAL A 3 14.48 -21.67 -50.27
CA VAL A 3 13.78 -21.89 -49.01
C VAL A 3 14.73 -21.44 -47.92
N ALA A 4 14.52 -20.23 -47.40
CA ALA A 4 15.23 -19.71 -46.24
C ALA A 4 14.90 -20.62 -45.05
N THR A 5 15.87 -21.43 -44.65
CA THR A 5 15.86 -22.21 -43.42
C THR A 5 15.98 -21.25 -42.23
N THR A 6 14.84 -20.84 -41.68
CA THR A 6 14.78 -20.14 -40.39
C THR A 6 15.42 -21.02 -39.33
N THR A 7 16.59 -20.61 -38.88
CA THR A 7 17.36 -21.28 -37.84
C THR A 7 16.62 -21.09 -36.52
N THR A 8 15.97 -22.14 -36.03
CA THR A 8 15.32 -22.17 -34.71
C THR A 8 16.40 -22.20 -33.62
N THR A 9 16.98 -21.05 -33.31
CA THR A 9 17.82 -20.88 -32.13
C THR A 9 16.94 -21.01 -30.89
N SER A 10 17.08 -22.12 -30.16
CA SER A 10 16.51 -22.28 -28.82
C SER A 10 17.05 -21.18 -27.90
N ARG A 11 16.21 -20.19 -27.58
CA ARG A 11 16.55 -19.07 -26.71
C ARG A 11 16.46 -19.53 -25.26
N ASN A 12 17.61 -19.75 -24.61
CA ASN A 12 17.65 -20.04 -23.17
C ASN A 12 17.18 -18.82 -22.37
N ILE A 13 16.30 -19.05 -21.40
CA ILE A 13 15.73 -17.98 -20.54
C ILE A 13 16.80 -17.47 -19.57
N ASP A 14 17.10 -16.17 -19.62
CA ASP A 14 17.98 -15.50 -18.67
C ASP A 14 17.18 -14.98 -17.45
N TYR A 15 16.96 -15.87 -16.49
CA TYR A 15 16.23 -15.54 -15.26
C TYR A 15 16.87 -14.42 -14.43
N LYS A 16 18.20 -14.25 -14.49
CA LYS A 16 18.89 -13.19 -13.75
C LYS A 16 18.56 -11.83 -14.37
N LYS A 17 18.60 -11.74 -15.70
CA LYS A 17 18.20 -10.54 -16.44
C LYS A 17 16.72 -10.21 -16.21
N LEU A 18 15.81 -11.17 -16.32
CA LEU A 18 14.37 -10.94 -16.09
C LEU A 18 14.08 -10.39 -14.69
N LYS A 19 14.74 -10.95 -13.67
CA LYS A 19 14.63 -10.47 -12.29
C LYS A 19 15.12 -9.03 -12.15
N SER A 20 16.25 -8.70 -12.77
CA SER A 20 16.79 -7.34 -12.78
C SER A 20 15.87 -6.35 -13.49
N ILE A 21 15.24 -6.75 -14.61
CA ILE A 21 14.24 -5.94 -15.31
C ILE A 21 13.04 -5.66 -14.41
N ALA A 22 12.48 -6.69 -13.74
CA ALA A 22 11.35 -6.51 -12.82
C ALA A 22 11.65 -5.52 -11.68
N TYR A 23 12.85 -5.60 -11.08
CA TYR A 23 13.22 -4.72 -9.98
C TYR A 23 13.56 -3.30 -10.43
N SER A 24 14.19 -3.15 -11.60
CA SER A 24 14.45 -1.84 -12.21
C SER A 24 13.14 -1.13 -12.56
N PHE A 25 12.18 -1.88 -13.10
CA PHE A 25 10.84 -1.38 -13.39
C PHE A 25 10.12 -0.91 -12.12
N LEU A 26 10.17 -1.69 -11.03
CA LEU A 26 9.63 -1.26 -9.73
C LEU A 26 10.34 -0.02 -9.19
N ASN A 27 11.68 0.06 -9.27
CA ASN A 27 12.44 1.22 -8.83
C ASN A 27 11.96 2.53 -9.46
N GLN A 28 11.57 2.46 -10.73
CA GLN A 28 11.13 3.59 -11.52
C GLN A 28 9.69 3.99 -11.20
N TYR A 29 8.75 3.04 -11.14
CA TYR A 29 7.31 3.34 -11.17
C TYR A 29 6.55 3.02 -9.87
N THR A 30 7.18 2.42 -8.85
CA THR A 30 6.45 2.09 -7.61
C THR A 30 6.21 3.31 -6.72
N ASN A 31 5.05 3.36 -6.07
CA ASN A 31 4.77 4.26 -4.95
C ASN A 31 5.34 3.76 -3.60
N GLY A 32 6.04 2.62 -3.59
CA GLY A 32 6.69 2.06 -2.41
C GLY A 32 5.72 1.44 -1.40
N ARG A 33 4.49 1.11 -1.82
CA ARG A 33 3.47 0.49 -0.97
C ARG A 33 3.17 -0.95 -1.37
N LEU A 34 2.72 -1.73 -0.38
CA LEU A 34 2.23 -3.10 -0.60
C LEU A 34 0.72 -3.17 -0.36
N PRO A 35 -0.01 -3.99 -1.14
CA PRO A 35 0.45 -4.70 -2.35
C PRO A 35 0.87 -3.72 -3.46
N ILE A 36 1.66 -4.18 -4.45
CA ILE A 36 2.12 -3.32 -5.55
C ILE A 36 0.94 -2.68 -6.29
N ASP A 37 0.93 -1.37 -6.41
CA ASP A 37 -0.15 -0.64 -7.08
C ASP A 37 0.05 -0.64 -8.60
N LEU A 38 -0.51 -1.65 -9.28
CA LEU A 38 -0.39 -1.78 -10.73
C LEU A 38 -1.09 -0.65 -11.49
N LEU A 39 -2.20 -0.12 -10.95
CA LEU A 39 -2.92 0.98 -11.58
C LEU A 39 -2.08 2.26 -11.53
N HIS A 40 -1.46 2.53 -10.38
CA HIS A 40 -0.50 3.62 -10.27
C HIS A 40 0.65 3.47 -11.28
N ILE A 41 1.28 2.29 -11.34
CA ILE A 41 2.37 2.03 -12.29
C ILE A 41 1.92 2.26 -13.74
N ILE A 42 0.79 1.68 -14.14
CA ILE A 42 0.29 1.78 -15.53
C ILE A 42 -0.10 3.23 -15.87
N SER A 43 -0.66 3.98 -14.92
CA SER A 43 -1.03 5.39 -15.15
C SER A 43 0.16 6.31 -15.46
N GLN A 44 1.39 5.85 -15.21
CA GLN A 44 2.62 6.58 -15.52
C GLN A 44 3.24 6.20 -16.88
N LEU A 45 2.63 5.26 -17.61
CA LEU A 45 3.12 4.77 -18.90
C LEU A 45 2.28 5.37 -20.03
N ASP A 46 2.79 6.44 -20.64
CA ASP A 46 2.04 7.26 -21.61
C ASP A 46 1.52 6.47 -22.82
N ASN A 47 2.24 5.45 -23.26
CA ASN A 47 1.90 4.63 -24.42
C ASN A 47 1.23 3.29 -24.06
N LEU A 48 0.75 3.12 -22.82
CA LEU A 48 0.05 1.92 -22.38
C LEU A 48 -1.32 2.26 -21.77
N HIS A 49 -2.38 1.76 -22.40
CA HIS A 49 -3.75 1.92 -21.92
C HIS A 49 -4.26 0.65 -21.27
N LEU A 50 -4.89 0.75 -20.11
CA LEU A 50 -5.56 -0.37 -19.46
C LEU A 50 -7.04 -0.41 -19.85
N MET A 51 -7.53 -1.54 -20.34
CA MET A 51 -8.91 -1.72 -20.77
C MET A 51 -9.51 -3.02 -20.22
N LYS A 52 -10.78 -2.95 -19.82
CA LYS A 52 -11.54 -4.12 -19.38
C LYS A 52 -12.15 -4.85 -20.57
N TYR A 53 -12.27 -6.17 -20.49
CA TYR A 53 -13.02 -6.95 -21.49
C TYR A 53 -14.48 -6.50 -21.56
N SER A 54 -15.13 -6.23 -20.43
CA SER A 54 -16.52 -5.73 -20.43
C SER A 54 -16.68 -4.38 -21.15
N THR A 55 -15.64 -3.54 -21.11
CA THR A 55 -15.62 -2.26 -21.82
C THR A 55 -15.44 -2.47 -23.32
N LEU A 56 -14.48 -3.32 -23.72
CA LEU A 56 -14.29 -3.68 -25.12
C LEU A 56 -15.57 -4.29 -25.74
N ALA A 57 -16.19 -5.22 -25.02
CA ALA A 57 -17.44 -5.87 -25.41
C ALA A 57 -18.54 -4.83 -25.68
N LYS A 58 -18.75 -3.91 -24.73
CA LYS A 58 -19.74 -2.85 -24.85
C LYS A 58 -19.46 -1.89 -26.00
N GLU A 59 -18.21 -1.46 -26.17
CA GLU A 59 -17.82 -0.51 -27.23
C GLU A 59 -17.95 -1.09 -28.63
N ASN A 60 -17.88 -2.42 -28.78
CA ASN A 60 -17.94 -3.11 -30.07
C ASN A 60 -19.27 -3.88 -30.28
N ASN A 61 -20.25 -3.74 -29.38
CA ASN A 61 -21.50 -4.51 -29.39
C ASN A 61 -21.28 -6.04 -29.47
N MET A 62 -20.27 -6.52 -28.74
CA MET A 62 -19.92 -7.93 -28.65
C MET A 62 -20.36 -8.51 -27.31
N ASP A 63 -20.67 -9.81 -27.28
CA ASP A 63 -20.73 -10.56 -26.03
C ASP A 63 -19.32 -10.92 -25.51
N ILE A 64 -19.24 -11.39 -24.27
CA ILE A 64 -17.94 -11.69 -23.65
C ILE A 64 -17.24 -12.90 -24.30
N ASN A 65 -17.98 -13.86 -24.84
CA ASN A 65 -17.41 -15.01 -25.54
C ASN A 65 -16.80 -14.58 -26.88
N GLU A 66 -17.44 -13.65 -27.59
CA GLU A 66 -16.88 -13.05 -28.81
C GLU A 66 -15.56 -12.31 -28.50
N VAL A 67 -15.46 -11.64 -27.35
CA VAL A 67 -14.19 -11.05 -26.88
C VAL A 67 -13.13 -12.13 -26.64
N TYR A 68 -13.49 -13.26 -26.02
CA TYR A 68 -12.56 -14.38 -25.84
C TYR A 68 -12.03 -14.93 -27.17
N GLN A 69 -12.90 -15.04 -28.18
CA GLN A 69 -12.49 -15.49 -29.52
C GLN A 69 -11.60 -14.45 -30.21
N LEU A 70 -11.94 -13.16 -30.12
CA LEU A 70 -11.17 -12.07 -30.72
C LEU A 70 -9.74 -12.01 -30.16
N LEU A 71 -9.61 -12.09 -28.83
CA LEU A 71 -8.33 -11.97 -28.14
C LEU A 71 -7.61 -13.32 -28.01
N ASN A 72 -8.29 -14.43 -28.35
CA ASN A 72 -7.82 -15.80 -28.15
C ASN A 72 -7.33 -16.05 -26.70
N SER A 73 -8.04 -15.47 -25.73
CA SER A 73 -7.70 -15.53 -24.30
C SER A 73 -8.91 -15.17 -23.44
N GLU A 74 -9.21 -16.02 -22.45
CA GLU A 74 -10.25 -15.77 -21.44
C GLU A 74 -9.77 -14.90 -20.29
N ASP A 75 -8.46 -14.67 -20.16
CA ASP A 75 -7.86 -14.00 -19.00
C ASP A 75 -7.46 -12.56 -19.30
N GLY A 76 -6.62 -12.37 -20.30
CA GLY A 76 -6.04 -11.08 -20.67
C GLY A 76 -5.27 -11.16 -21.98
N ALA A 77 -4.95 -9.99 -22.53
CA ALA A 77 -4.20 -9.88 -23.76
C ALA A 77 -3.49 -8.52 -23.84
N LEU A 78 -2.32 -8.51 -24.48
CA LEU A 78 -1.62 -7.28 -24.84
C LEU A 78 -1.73 -7.02 -26.35
N TRP A 79 -2.45 -5.96 -26.70
CA TRP A 79 -2.60 -5.51 -28.08
C TRP A 79 -1.65 -4.35 -28.37
N TYR A 80 -0.76 -4.54 -29.34
CA TYR A 80 0.14 -3.51 -29.86
C TYR A 80 -0.37 -2.92 -31.17
N LYS A 81 -0.45 -1.59 -31.23
CA LYS A 81 -0.79 -0.79 -32.42
C LYS A 81 0.49 -0.18 -32.98
N SER A 82 0.99 -0.73 -34.08
CA SER A 82 2.28 -0.34 -34.66
C SER A 82 2.28 1.05 -35.30
N ASP A 83 1.13 1.51 -35.79
CA ASP A 83 0.91 2.82 -36.40
C ASP A 83 1.05 3.96 -35.38
N THR A 84 0.51 3.78 -34.19
CA THR A 84 0.58 4.76 -33.10
C THR A 84 1.68 4.46 -32.08
N GLN A 85 2.35 3.31 -32.19
CA GLN A 85 3.30 2.78 -31.19
C GLN A 85 2.72 2.73 -29.77
N THR A 86 1.42 2.44 -29.67
CA THR A 86 0.70 2.34 -28.39
C THR A 86 0.27 0.92 -28.10
N TYR A 87 0.08 0.64 -26.82
CA TYR A 87 -0.36 -0.64 -26.30
C TYR A 87 -1.71 -0.50 -25.61
N ILE A 88 -2.53 -1.54 -25.72
CA ILE A 88 -3.73 -1.73 -24.92
C ILE A 88 -3.54 -3.04 -24.15
N LEU A 89 -3.43 -2.93 -22.83
CA LEU A 89 -3.46 -4.05 -21.90
C LEU A 89 -4.91 -4.35 -21.57
N LEU A 90 -5.41 -5.49 -22.04
CA LEU A 90 -6.76 -5.96 -21.78
C LEU A 90 -6.76 -7.02 -20.70
N TYR A 91 -7.75 -6.97 -19.81
CA TYR A 91 -7.96 -8.01 -18.81
C TYR A 91 -9.45 -8.32 -18.63
N ASN A 92 -9.75 -9.56 -18.31
CA ASN A 92 -11.09 -10.03 -18.05
C ASN A 92 -11.55 -9.63 -16.64
N ASP A 93 -12.36 -8.58 -16.55
CA ASP A 93 -12.91 -8.08 -15.31
C ASP A 93 -14.14 -8.87 -14.81
N THR A 94 -14.64 -9.84 -15.57
CA THR A 94 -15.76 -10.71 -15.16
C THR A 94 -15.30 -11.92 -14.33
N ILE A 95 -13.99 -12.10 -14.14
CA ILE A 95 -13.43 -13.16 -13.29
C ILE A 95 -13.62 -12.77 -11.82
N ASP A 96 -14.28 -13.62 -11.04
CA ASP A 96 -14.53 -13.36 -9.60
C ASP A 96 -13.24 -13.27 -8.77
N ASN A 97 -12.21 -14.00 -9.17
CA ASN A 97 -10.94 -14.07 -8.46
C ASN A 97 -10.06 -12.84 -8.76
N LYS A 98 -10.04 -11.89 -7.81
CA LYS A 98 -9.26 -10.64 -7.92
C LYS A 98 -7.76 -10.88 -8.02
N GLU A 99 -7.23 -11.90 -7.34
CA GLU A 99 -5.81 -12.25 -7.40
C GLU A 99 -5.41 -12.79 -8.79
N ARG A 100 -6.31 -13.51 -9.48
CA ARG A 100 -6.13 -13.98 -10.86
C ARG A 100 -6.12 -12.82 -11.84
N ILE A 101 -7.08 -11.89 -11.72
CA ILE A 101 -7.08 -10.64 -12.52
C ILE A 101 -5.76 -9.89 -12.33
N ARG A 102 -5.34 -9.71 -11.07
CA ARG A 102 -4.11 -9.00 -10.72
C ARG A 102 -2.85 -9.66 -11.28
N PHE A 103 -2.77 -10.99 -11.21
CA PHE A 103 -1.67 -11.73 -11.82
C PHE A 103 -1.67 -11.58 -13.35
N THR A 104 -2.85 -11.63 -13.97
CA THR A 104 -3.01 -11.45 -15.42
C THR A 104 -2.52 -10.07 -15.86
N ILE A 105 -2.92 -8.99 -15.18
CA ILE A 105 -2.43 -7.65 -15.50
C ILE A 105 -0.90 -7.57 -15.36
N ALA A 106 -0.33 -8.18 -14.32
CA ALA A 106 1.14 -8.23 -14.16
C ALA A 106 1.84 -9.08 -15.23
N HIS A 107 1.18 -10.14 -15.71
CA HIS A 107 1.65 -11.00 -16.80
C HIS A 107 1.69 -10.23 -18.12
N GLU A 108 0.59 -9.59 -18.51
CA GLU A 108 0.55 -8.76 -19.71
C GLU A 108 1.51 -7.58 -19.65
N LEU A 109 1.70 -7.00 -18.45
CA LEU A 109 2.72 -5.97 -18.24
C LEU A 109 4.13 -6.54 -18.45
N GLY A 110 4.36 -7.82 -18.15
CA GLY A 110 5.58 -8.53 -18.50
C GLY A 110 5.82 -8.59 -20.01
N HIS A 111 4.80 -8.94 -20.79
CA HIS A 111 4.87 -8.88 -22.26
C HIS A 111 5.20 -7.48 -22.77
N TYR A 112 4.59 -6.45 -22.18
CA TYR A 112 4.84 -5.05 -22.52
C TYR A 112 6.29 -4.63 -22.21
N VAL A 113 6.76 -4.89 -20.99
CA VAL A 113 8.11 -4.49 -20.56
C VAL A 113 9.20 -5.25 -21.32
N LEU A 114 8.95 -6.52 -21.64
CA LEU A 114 9.89 -7.36 -22.39
C LEU A 114 9.77 -7.19 -23.91
N LYS A 115 8.85 -6.35 -24.39
CA LYS A 115 8.68 -5.99 -25.81
C LYS A 115 8.45 -7.20 -26.72
N HIS A 116 7.70 -8.19 -26.25
CA HIS A 116 7.45 -9.43 -26.99
C HIS A 116 6.68 -9.19 -28.31
N ASN A 117 5.70 -8.27 -28.34
CA ASN A 117 4.98 -7.91 -29.57
C ASN A 117 5.89 -7.27 -30.63
N GLU A 118 6.77 -6.35 -30.20
CA GLU A 118 7.73 -5.68 -31.09
C GLU A 118 8.79 -6.65 -31.61
N THR A 119 9.19 -7.64 -30.80
CA THR A 119 10.20 -8.65 -31.21
C THR A 119 9.67 -9.60 -32.29
N THR A 120 8.35 -9.71 -32.45
CA THR A 120 7.69 -10.66 -33.37
C THR A 120 6.91 -9.98 -34.51
N ASP A 121 6.90 -8.64 -34.55
CA ASP A 121 6.06 -7.81 -35.44
C ASP A 121 4.57 -8.20 -35.43
N LYS A 122 4.05 -8.70 -34.29
CA LYS A 122 2.65 -9.14 -34.14
C LYS A 122 1.82 -8.17 -33.30
N THR A 123 0.62 -7.88 -33.78
CA THR A 123 -0.36 -7.01 -33.11
C THR A 123 -0.87 -7.61 -31.81
N ILE A 124 -1.15 -8.91 -31.79
CA ILE A 124 -1.53 -9.67 -30.57
C ILE A 124 -0.64 -10.92 -30.51
N LEU A 125 -0.09 -11.21 -29.33
CA LEU A 125 0.66 -12.44 -29.10
C LEU A 125 -0.32 -13.61 -28.99
N SER A 126 -0.52 -14.35 -30.08
CA SER A 126 -1.36 -15.55 -30.08
C SER A 126 -0.52 -16.81 -30.33
N ARG A 127 -0.92 -17.93 -29.71
CA ARG A 127 -0.28 -19.25 -29.85
C ARG A 127 -0.13 -19.69 -31.32
N TYR A 128 -1.04 -19.27 -32.19
CA TYR A 128 -1.05 -19.66 -33.61
C TYR A 128 -0.07 -18.88 -34.49
N SER A 129 0.50 -17.78 -33.97
CA SER A 129 1.35 -16.86 -34.75
C SER A 129 2.85 -17.05 -34.51
N LEU A 130 3.23 -17.89 -33.53
CA LEU A 130 4.61 -18.14 -33.10
C LEU A 130 4.93 -19.64 -33.15
N SER A 131 6.21 -19.99 -33.19
CA SER A 131 6.61 -21.36 -32.93
C SER A 131 6.23 -21.76 -31.49
N GLU A 132 5.89 -23.03 -31.26
CA GLU A 132 5.51 -23.52 -29.93
C GLU A 132 6.58 -23.22 -28.88
N ASN A 133 7.87 -23.30 -29.27
CA ASN A 133 9.00 -23.03 -28.39
C ASN A 133 9.15 -21.53 -28.05
N GLU A 134 8.97 -20.63 -29.02
CA GLU A 134 8.99 -19.18 -28.76
C GLU A 134 7.82 -18.76 -27.89
N TYR A 135 6.61 -19.23 -28.21
CA TYR A 135 5.42 -18.95 -27.41
C TYR A 135 5.64 -19.39 -25.95
N LYS A 136 6.09 -20.63 -25.75
CA LYS A 136 6.40 -21.15 -24.41
C LYS A 136 7.48 -20.35 -23.69
N THR A 137 8.49 -19.87 -24.41
CA THR A 137 9.55 -19.02 -23.85
C THR A 137 8.95 -17.71 -23.34
N PHE A 138 8.23 -16.98 -24.19
CA PHE A 138 7.63 -15.69 -23.85
C PHE A 138 6.65 -15.77 -22.67
N GLU A 139 5.79 -16.79 -22.66
CA GLU A 139 4.87 -17.06 -21.55
C GLU A 139 5.63 -17.33 -20.24
N THR A 140 6.74 -18.07 -20.30
CA THR A 140 7.58 -18.35 -19.13
C THR A 140 8.27 -17.08 -18.62
N GLU A 141 8.78 -16.25 -19.53
CA GLU A 141 9.43 -14.98 -19.18
C GLU A 141 8.44 -13.99 -18.54
N ALA A 142 7.24 -13.85 -19.11
CA ALA A 142 6.18 -12.99 -18.57
C ALA A 142 5.67 -13.47 -17.21
N ASN A 143 5.44 -14.78 -17.05
CA ASN A 143 5.08 -15.36 -15.75
C ASN A 143 6.17 -15.13 -14.70
N PHE A 144 7.44 -15.29 -15.08
CA PHE A 144 8.56 -15.04 -14.17
C PHE A 144 8.65 -13.56 -13.79
N PHE A 145 8.50 -12.65 -14.75
CA PHE A 145 8.45 -11.21 -14.50
C PHE A 145 7.31 -10.85 -13.55
N ALA A 146 6.08 -11.28 -13.85
CA ALA A 146 4.88 -11.00 -13.05
C ALA A 146 5.05 -11.44 -11.59
N LYS A 147 5.60 -12.64 -11.35
CA LYS A 147 5.90 -13.13 -10.00
C LYS A 147 6.85 -12.19 -9.24
N HIS A 148 7.94 -11.76 -9.87
CA HIS A 148 8.93 -10.89 -9.21
C HIS A 148 8.48 -9.43 -9.10
N LEU A 149 7.61 -8.99 -9.99
CA LEU A 149 6.94 -7.71 -9.90
C LEU A 149 6.00 -7.68 -8.70
N LEU A 150 5.10 -8.67 -8.59
CA LEU A 150 4.07 -8.73 -7.54
C LEU A 150 4.65 -9.09 -6.18
N VAL A 151 5.66 -9.97 -6.14
CA VAL A 151 6.34 -10.40 -4.91
C VAL A 151 7.86 -10.21 -5.04
N PRO A 152 8.37 -8.99 -4.80
CA PRO A 152 9.79 -8.73 -4.88
C PRO A 152 10.53 -9.43 -3.74
N PHE A 153 11.40 -10.39 -4.07
CA PHE A 153 12.17 -11.17 -3.08
C PHE A 153 13.03 -10.32 -2.12
N PRO A 154 13.67 -9.21 -2.54
CA PRO A 154 14.35 -8.30 -1.61
C PRO A 154 13.41 -7.78 -0.51
N VAL A 155 12.19 -7.41 -0.88
CA VAL A 155 11.14 -6.90 0.02
C VAL A 155 10.59 -8.01 0.90
N LEU A 156 10.28 -9.18 0.34
CA LEU A 156 9.85 -10.35 1.09
C LEU A 156 10.93 -10.78 2.11
N GLY A 157 12.20 -10.71 1.73
CA GLY A 157 13.35 -11.00 2.59
C GLY A 157 13.41 -10.12 3.83
N ASN A 158 13.04 -8.83 3.74
CA ASN A 158 12.95 -7.95 4.92
C ASN A 158 11.93 -8.45 5.95
N TYR A 159 10.79 -8.95 5.49
CA TYR A 159 9.80 -9.54 6.39
C TYR A 159 10.25 -10.87 6.96
N ALA A 160 10.84 -11.74 6.13
CA ALA A 160 11.37 -13.03 6.57
C ALA A 160 12.45 -12.86 7.65
N MET A 161 13.35 -11.88 7.50
CA MET A 161 14.35 -11.54 8.51
C MET A 161 13.73 -10.96 9.79
N PHE A 162 12.69 -10.14 9.68
CA PHE A 162 12.05 -9.54 10.85
C PHE A 162 11.27 -10.57 11.68
N PHE A 163 10.45 -11.39 11.02
CA PHE A 163 9.59 -12.36 11.70
C PHE A 163 10.28 -13.69 12.01
N HIS A 164 11.40 -14.00 11.33
CA HIS A 164 12.05 -15.31 11.36
C HIS A 164 11.10 -16.47 10.96
N SER A 165 9.99 -16.14 10.30
CA SER A 165 8.97 -17.07 9.82
C SER A 165 8.27 -16.48 8.59
N MET A 166 7.71 -17.37 7.77
CA MET A 166 6.96 -17.01 6.58
C MET A 166 6.02 -18.15 6.20
N ASP A 167 4.76 -17.84 5.92
CA ASP A 167 3.78 -18.78 5.40
C ASP A 167 3.07 -18.22 4.15
N ASP A 168 2.31 -19.08 3.47
CA ASP A 168 1.55 -18.69 2.28
C ASP A 168 0.47 -17.64 2.62
N ARG A 169 -0.14 -17.69 3.80
CA ARG A 169 -1.17 -16.72 4.25
C ARG A 169 -0.60 -15.30 4.32
N PHE A 170 0.62 -15.16 4.84
CA PHE A 170 1.32 -13.89 4.81
C PHE A 170 1.53 -13.38 3.40
N ILE A 171 2.05 -14.23 2.51
CA ILE A 171 2.35 -13.82 1.13
C ILE A 171 1.07 -13.40 0.40
N GLN A 172 -0.01 -14.18 0.55
CA GLN A 172 -1.34 -13.84 0.00
C GLN A 172 -1.85 -12.50 0.53
N SER A 173 -1.86 -12.31 1.85
CA SER A 173 -2.41 -11.09 2.47
C SER A 173 -1.58 -9.84 2.16
N VAL A 174 -0.24 -9.98 2.17
CA VAL A 174 0.69 -8.84 2.02
C VAL A 174 0.83 -8.40 0.57
N PHE A 175 0.94 -9.35 -0.35
CA PHE A 175 1.19 -9.06 -1.76
C PHE A 175 -0.07 -9.17 -2.64
N GLN A 176 -1.19 -9.62 -2.06
CA GLN A 176 -2.47 -9.86 -2.76
C GLN A 176 -2.27 -10.75 -3.98
N VAL A 177 -1.79 -11.96 -3.73
CA VAL A 177 -1.60 -12.99 -4.75
C VAL A 177 -2.37 -14.24 -4.35
N SER A 178 -2.65 -15.11 -5.32
CA SER A 178 -3.36 -16.36 -5.06
C SER A 178 -2.52 -17.32 -4.20
N PHE A 179 -3.19 -18.30 -3.59
CA PHE A 179 -2.53 -19.40 -2.87
C PHE A 179 -1.48 -20.13 -3.71
N SER A 180 -1.76 -20.36 -5.00
CA SER A 180 -0.83 -21.04 -5.91
C SER A 180 0.45 -20.24 -6.13
N VAL A 181 0.34 -18.93 -6.37
CA VAL A 181 1.48 -18.02 -6.51
C VAL A 181 2.26 -17.95 -5.18
N ALA A 182 1.57 -17.79 -4.05
CA ALA A 182 2.19 -17.75 -2.73
C ALA A 182 2.96 -19.04 -2.41
N SER A 183 2.38 -20.20 -2.69
CA SER A 183 3.01 -21.52 -2.51
C SER A 183 4.27 -21.67 -3.34
N TYR A 184 4.23 -21.21 -4.60
CA TYR A 184 5.39 -21.24 -5.49
C TYR A 184 6.51 -20.31 -5.00
N VAL A 185 6.17 -19.09 -4.57
CA VAL A 185 7.11 -18.15 -3.96
C VAL A 185 7.75 -18.75 -2.71
N LEU A 186 6.96 -19.32 -1.81
CA LEU A 186 7.45 -19.94 -0.57
C LEU A 186 8.40 -21.12 -0.86
N LYS A 187 8.06 -21.96 -1.84
CA LYS A 187 8.95 -23.04 -2.30
C LYS A 187 10.27 -22.49 -2.86
N ASN A 188 10.21 -21.45 -3.67
CA ASN A 188 11.40 -20.80 -4.23
C ASN A 188 12.28 -20.20 -3.14
N MET A 189 11.67 -19.56 -2.12
CA MET A 189 12.39 -19.00 -0.98
C MET A 189 13.08 -20.10 -0.14
N LYS A 190 12.39 -21.19 0.15
CA LYS A 190 12.99 -22.36 0.85
C LYS A 190 14.15 -22.97 0.07
N SER A 191 14.02 -23.05 -1.26
CA SER A 191 15.11 -23.50 -2.12
C SER A 191 16.31 -22.56 -2.03
N MET A 192 16.13 -21.24 -2.12
CA MET A 192 17.22 -20.26 -1.95
C MET A 192 17.92 -20.40 -0.59
N GLN A 193 17.15 -20.56 0.49
CA GLN A 193 17.68 -20.76 1.84
C GLN A 193 18.49 -22.06 1.96
N SER A 194 18.08 -23.14 1.27
CA SER A 194 18.85 -24.40 1.24
C SER A 194 20.24 -24.26 0.59
N PHE A 195 20.43 -23.24 -0.24
CA PHE A 195 21.73 -22.86 -0.82
C PHE A 195 22.44 -21.76 -0.02
N GLY A 196 21.98 -21.45 1.20
CA GLY A 196 22.58 -20.44 2.08
C GLY A 196 22.21 -19.00 1.76
N LEU A 197 21.29 -18.76 0.81
CA LEU A 197 20.85 -17.40 0.46
C LEU A 197 19.62 -17.01 1.29
N ILE A 198 19.87 -16.29 2.39
CA ILE A 198 18.82 -15.83 3.32
C ILE A 198 18.01 -14.67 2.73
N LYS A 199 18.67 -13.76 2.02
CA LYS A 199 18.05 -12.59 1.39
C LYS A 199 18.78 -12.22 0.11
N ASP A 200 18.02 -11.97 -0.95
CA ASP A 200 18.51 -11.43 -2.21
C ASP A 200 18.40 -9.90 -2.16
N GLY A 201 19.45 -9.23 -1.70
CA GLY A 201 19.45 -7.78 -1.53
C GLY A 201 19.39 -7.03 -2.87
N HIS A 202 18.55 -6.00 -2.94
CA HIS A 202 18.47 -5.12 -4.10
C HIS A 202 17.99 -3.73 -3.68
N GLU A 203 18.42 -2.69 -4.38
CA GLU A 203 18.07 -1.29 -4.04
C GLU A 203 16.57 -1.00 -4.02
N VAL A 204 15.77 -1.82 -4.71
CA VAL A 204 14.30 -1.74 -4.75
C VAL A 204 13.67 -1.82 -3.38
N GLU A 205 14.28 -2.53 -2.43
CA GLU A 205 13.77 -2.62 -1.07
C GLU A 205 13.75 -1.26 -0.34
N LYS A 206 14.63 -0.32 -0.74
CA LYS A 206 14.69 1.04 -0.17
C LYS A 206 13.40 1.81 -0.47
N LYS A 207 12.75 1.57 -1.63
CA LYS A 207 11.46 2.18 -1.99
C LYS A 207 10.35 1.78 -1.02
N PHE A 208 10.43 0.58 -0.44
CA PHE A 208 9.42 0.05 0.48
C PHE A 208 9.77 0.24 1.96
N ALA A 209 10.99 0.71 2.29
CA ALA A 209 11.47 0.77 3.66
C ALA A 209 10.54 1.57 4.59
N LYS A 210 10.06 2.74 4.16
CA LYS A 210 9.14 3.58 4.95
C LYS A 210 7.80 2.88 5.20
N TYR A 211 7.25 2.22 4.19
CA TYR A 211 6.00 1.47 4.31
C TYR A 211 6.15 0.31 5.30
N ILE A 212 7.20 -0.49 5.14
CA ILE A 212 7.49 -1.66 5.99
C ILE A 212 7.73 -1.22 7.43
N ALA A 213 8.56 -0.19 7.66
CA ALA A 213 8.81 0.32 8.99
C ALA A 213 7.51 0.82 9.67
N THR A 214 6.65 1.50 8.92
CA THR A 214 5.35 1.94 9.43
C THR A 214 4.45 0.75 9.77
N SER A 215 4.35 -0.25 8.87
CA SER A 215 3.47 -1.41 9.08
C SER A 215 3.94 -2.30 10.23
N GLN A 216 5.25 -2.40 10.47
CA GLN A 216 5.82 -3.17 11.59
C GLN A 216 5.65 -2.47 12.94
N ASN A 217 5.80 -1.14 12.97
CA ASN A 217 5.79 -0.36 14.22
C ASN A 217 4.40 0.14 14.65
N THR A 218 3.37 -0.02 13.81
CA THR A 218 2.02 0.45 14.12
C THR A 218 1.04 -0.70 14.35
N ARG A 219 -0.07 -0.38 15.02
CA ARG A 219 -1.23 -1.24 15.16
C ARG A 219 -2.53 -0.45 15.20
N ILE A 220 -3.66 -1.13 15.07
CA ILE A 220 -4.99 -0.55 15.23
C ILE A 220 -5.46 -0.68 16.68
N CYS A 221 -5.88 0.44 17.26
CA CYS A 221 -6.51 0.47 18.58
C CYS A 221 -7.80 -0.35 18.57
N ARG A 222 -8.02 -1.17 19.59
CA ARG A 222 -9.20 -2.06 19.68
C ARG A 222 -10.50 -1.34 20.05
N THR A 223 -10.41 -0.11 20.54
CA THR A 223 -11.58 0.66 21.00
C THR A 223 -12.04 1.63 19.93
N CYS A 224 -11.13 2.49 19.46
CA CYS A 224 -11.46 3.60 18.57
C CYS A 224 -10.95 3.40 17.14
N PHE A 225 -10.35 2.25 16.83
CA PHE A 225 -9.78 1.91 15.51
C PHE A 225 -8.77 2.91 14.93
N SER A 226 -8.18 3.78 15.77
CA SER A 226 -7.09 4.64 15.32
C SER A 226 -5.81 3.84 15.10
N LYS A 227 -4.98 4.29 14.16
CA LYS A 227 -3.62 3.77 14.02
C LYS A 227 -2.74 4.39 15.09
N ILE A 228 -2.09 3.53 15.87
CA ILE A 228 -1.22 3.89 16.98
C ILE A 228 0.15 3.19 16.84
N ASP A 229 1.15 3.73 17.51
CA ASP A 229 2.43 3.02 17.68
C ASP A 229 2.22 1.80 18.59
N ARG A 230 2.82 0.66 18.22
CA ARG A 230 2.63 -0.62 18.92
C ARG A 230 3.31 -0.67 20.29
N ASN A 231 4.34 0.15 20.48
CA ASN A 231 5.18 0.18 21.69
C ASN A 231 4.63 1.17 22.73
N LEU A 232 3.70 2.03 22.34
CA LEU A 232 3.08 3.00 23.25
C LEU A 232 2.02 2.34 24.14
N LYS A 233 1.94 2.84 25.37
CA LYS A 233 1.11 2.30 26.46
C LYS A 233 -0.34 2.71 26.35
N TYR A 234 -0.63 3.87 25.78
CA TYR A 234 -1.98 4.41 25.68
C TYR A 234 -2.32 4.80 24.25
N CYS A 235 -3.59 4.64 23.89
CA CYS A 235 -4.09 5.20 22.65
C CYS A 235 -4.16 6.73 22.75
N HIS A 236 -3.48 7.44 21.84
CA HIS A 236 -3.50 8.91 21.81
C HIS A 236 -4.87 9.51 21.43
N ILE A 237 -5.84 8.69 21.03
CA ILE A 237 -7.20 9.12 20.66
C ILE A 237 -8.22 8.83 21.77
N CYS A 238 -8.23 7.63 22.33
CA CYS A 238 -9.28 7.19 23.27
C CYS A 238 -8.78 6.86 24.68
N SER A 239 -7.52 7.18 24.99
CA SER A 239 -6.82 6.90 26.27
C SER A 239 -6.75 5.44 26.72
N THR A 240 -7.40 4.49 26.03
CA THR A 240 -7.41 3.08 26.43
C THR A 240 -5.98 2.56 26.52
N HIS A 241 -5.63 1.98 27.68
CA HIS A 241 -4.36 1.30 27.90
C HIS A 241 -4.23 0.12 26.94
N GLN A 242 -3.11 0.05 26.24
CA GLN A 242 -2.82 -0.96 25.24
C GLN A 242 -1.74 -1.89 25.78
N GLN A 243 -2.01 -3.19 25.81
CA GLN A 243 -0.98 -4.19 26.13
C GLN A 243 0.20 -4.06 25.17
N LYS A 244 1.42 -4.37 25.61
CA LYS A 244 2.59 -4.36 24.72
C LYS A 244 2.32 -5.28 23.51
N GLY A 245 2.41 -4.74 22.29
CA GLY A 245 2.11 -5.51 21.08
C GLY A 245 3.17 -6.58 20.80
N THR A 246 2.75 -7.78 20.40
CA THR A 246 3.64 -8.85 19.93
C THR A 246 4.02 -8.66 18.47
N THR A 247 5.29 -8.85 18.10
CA THR A 247 5.79 -8.68 16.73
C THR A 247 5.79 -9.98 15.94
N THR A 248 4.89 -10.91 16.26
CA THR A 248 4.77 -12.18 15.53
C THR A 248 4.10 -11.98 14.17
N LEU A 249 4.26 -12.96 13.28
CA LEU A 249 3.63 -12.99 11.97
C LEU A 249 2.10 -12.91 12.08
N GLU A 250 1.52 -13.65 13.03
CA GLU A 250 0.08 -13.72 13.30
C GLU A 250 -0.45 -12.35 13.75
N ALA A 251 0.24 -11.70 14.70
CA ALA A 251 -0.16 -10.39 15.19
C ALA A 251 -0.09 -9.32 14.09
N TYR A 252 0.86 -9.44 13.16
CA TYR A 252 0.93 -8.58 11.98
C TYR A 252 -0.25 -8.79 11.04
N LEU A 253 -0.61 -10.05 10.75
CA LEU A 253 -1.75 -10.40 9.91
C LEU A 253 -3.08 -9.94 10.51
N GLU A 254 -3.30 -10.19 11.80
CA GLU A 254 -4.48 -9.70 12.52
C GLU A 254 -4.59 -8.17 12.46
N ASN A 255 -3.46 -7.47 12.60
CA ASN A 255 -3.43 -6.02 12.51
C ASN A 255 -3.77 -5.53 11.10
N ARG A 256 -3.32 -6.23 10.06
CA ARG A 256 -3.61 -5.91 8.66
C ARG A 256 -5.09 -6.06 8.33
N GLU A 257 -5.76 -7.08 8.88
CA GLU A 257 -7.21 -7.21 8.75
C GLU A 257 -7.95 -6.06 9.45
N LYS A 258 -7.49 -5.66 10.64
CA LYS A 258 -8.06 -4.50 11.36
C LYS A 258 -7.82 -3.17 10.67
N GLU A 259 -6.75 -3.01 9.88
CA GLU A 259 -6.50 -1.78 9.11
C GLU A 259 -7.64 -1.49 8.13
N LYS A 260 -8.42 -2.50 7.70
CA LYS A 260 -9.62 -2.30 6.86
C LYS A 260 -10.74 -1.54 7.58
N LEU A 261 -10.76 -1.58 8.91
CA LEU A 261 -11.72 -0.89 9.77
C LEU A 261 -11.14 0.40 10.38
N ARG A 262 -9.98 0.85 9.88
CA ARG A 262 -9.26 1.96 10.49
C ARG A 262 -10.05 3.27 10.39
N MET A 263 -10.28 3.88 11.55
CA MET A 263 -10.83 5.23 11.65
C MET A 263 -9.72 6.27 11.48
N ARG A 264 -10.00 7.32 10.68
CA ARG A 264 -9.10 8.45 10.44
C ARG A 264 -9.63 9.73 11.08
N TYR A 265 -9.21 9.97 12.32
CA TYR A 265 -9.58 11.15 13.09
C TYR A 265 -9.02 12.45 12.47
N PRO A 266 -9.82 13.55 12.44
CA PRO A 266 -9.36 14.88 12.05
C PRO A 266 -8.12 15.32 12.83
N LYS A 267 -7.24 16.06 12.14
CA LYS A 267 -5.98 16.57 12.70
C LYS A 267 -5.76 18.01 12.28
N TYR A 268 -5.15 18.80 13.16
CA TYR A 268 -4.53 20.06 12.78
C TYR A 268 -3.13 19.80 12.23
N ASP A 269 -2.76 20.53 11.18
CA ASP A 269 -1.41 20.45 10.64
C ASP A 269 -0.44 21.28 11.49
N LEU A 270 0.69 20.64 11.81
CA LEU A 270 1.72 21.21 12.66
C LEU A 270 3.05 21.22 11.87
N ASP A 271 3.92 22.17 12.20
CA ASP A 271 5.30 22.21 11.71
C ASP A 271 6.18 21.15 12.40
N LEU A 272 7.48 21.16 12.08
CA LEU A 272 8.46 20.21 12.62
C LEU A 272 8.67 20.33 14.14
N ASP A 273 8.42 21.51 14.70
CA ASP A 273 8.54 21.80 16.13
C ASP A 273 7.19 21.61 16.87
N GLY A 274 6.14 21.22 16.16
CA GLY A 274 4.81 20.96 16.69
C GLY A 274 3.99 22.23 16.97
N TYR A 275 4.28 23.33 16.28
CA TYR A 275 3.42 24.52 16.24
C TYR A 275 2.37 24.35 15.14
N PRO A 276 1.12 24.79 15.38
CA PRO A 276 0.12 24.77 14.33
C PRO A 276 0.43 25.81 13.24
N ILE A 277 0.10 25.46 11.99
CA ILE A 277 0.27 26.37 10.84
C ILE A 277 -0.74 27.52 10.89
N ILE A 278 -1.96 27.24 11.36
CA ILE A 278 -3.06 28.20 11.54
C ILE A 278 -3.70 28.00 12.92
N CYS A 279 -4.35 29.03 13.47
CA CYS A 279 -5.03 28.92 14.76
C CYS A 279 -6.12 27.82 14.73
N PRO A 280 -6.06 26.79 15.60
CA PRO A 280 -7.06 25.71 15.61
C PRO A 280 -8.50 26.14 15.95
N ARG A 281 -8.72 27.37 16.44
CA ARG A 281 -10.04 27.88 16.83
C ARG A 281 -10.62 28.89 15.86
N CYS A 282 -9.83 29.87 15.44
CA CYS A 282 -10.30 31.00 14.63
C CYS A 282 -9.60 31.10 13.28
N GLU A 283 -8.77 30.11 12.93
CA GLU A 283 -8.07 30.01 11.64
C GLU A 283 -7.11 31.16 11.33
N ASN A 284 -6.84 32.03 12.30
CA ASN A 284 -5.86 33.10 12.17
C ASN A 284 -4.47 32.54 11.76
N GLU A 285 -3.95 33.05 10.65
CA GLU A 285 -2.67 32.65 10.06
C GLU A 285 -1.48 33.37 10.71
N GLU A 286 -1.72 34.53 11.34
CA GLU A 286 -0.70 35.35 11.99
C GLU A 286 -0.51 34.96 13.47
N LEU A 287 0.13 33.82 13.71
CA LEU A 287 0.41 33.34 15.08
C LEU A 287 1.71 33.94 15.64
N ASP A 288 1.60 34.59 16.79
CA ASP A 288 2.75 35.04 17.57
C ASP A 288 3.51 33.89 18.25
N VAL A 289 4.78 34.11 18.57
CA VAL A 289 5.70 33.09 19.14
C VAL A 289 5.32 32.65 20.58
N ASN A 290 4.29 33.24 21.18
CA ASN A 290 3.98 33.09 22.60
C ASN A 290 3.08 31.88 22.94
N ASN A 291 2.89 30.92 22.03
CA ASN A 291 1.97 29.77 22.21
C ASN A 291 0.49 30.14 22.43
N TYR A 292 0.12 31.40 22.24
CA TYR A 292 -1.25 31.88 22.33
C TYR A 292 -1.63 32.59 21.03
N CYS A 293 -2.86 32.41 20.60
CA CYS A 293 -3.40 33.17 19.48
C CYS A 293 -3.67 34.61 19.93
N ASN A 294 -3.08 35.59 19.25
CA ASN A 294 -3.31 37.03 19.44
C ASN A 294 -4.76 37.46 19.14
N VAL A 295 -5.51 36.70 18.34
CA VAL A 295 -6.91 37.01 17.98
C VAL A 295 -7.90 36.44 19.00
N CYS A 296 -7.85 35.12 19.25
CA CYS A 296 -8.86 34.45 20.08
C CYS A 296 -8.36 34.01 21.46
N GLY A 297 -7.09 34.29 21.80
CA GLY A 297 -6.51 34.02 23.13
C GLY A 297 -6.30 32.54 23.48
N ILE A 298 -6.52 31.60 22.55
CA ILE A 298 -6.38 30.17 22.84
C ILE A 298 -4.91 29.76 22.92
N TYR A 299 -4.58 28.80 23.78
CA TYR A 299 -3.27 28.16 23.76
C TYR A 299 -3.15 27.24 22.53
N THR A 300 -2.14 27.49 21.70
CA THR A 300 -2.04 26.95 20.33
C THR A 300 -1.20 25.68 20.21
N ARG A 301 -0.38 25.30 21.20
CA ARG A 301 0.41 24.06 21.10
C ARG A 301 -0.34 22.86 21.65
N ASN A 302 -0.21 21.70 21.00
CA ASN A 302 -0.74 20.45 21.52
C ASN A 302 0.28 19.76 22.43
N ILE A 303 0.05 19.78 23.75
CA ILE A 303 0.94 19.15 24.74
C ILE A 303 0.16 18.29 25.72
N CYS A 304 0.85 17.33 26.35
CA CYS A 304 0.31 16.61 27.49
C CYS A 304 0.24 17.54 28.71
N ILE A 305 -0.98 17.77 29.22
CA ILE A 305 -1.21 18.60 30.41
C ILE A 305 -1.43 17.76 31.67
N GLY A 306 -1.66 16.45 31.55
CA GLY A 306 -1.89 15.55 32.69
C GLY A 306 -3.31 14.99 32.75
N ASP A 307 -3.61 14.22 33.78
CA ASP A 307 -4.94 13.63 33.96
C ASP A 307 -5.80 14.50 34.88
N TYR A 308 -7.00 14.85 34.40
CA TYR A 308 -7.95 15.71 35.10
C TYR A 308 -9.36 15.25 34.80
N GLU A 309 -10.17 15.14 35.84
CA GLU A 309 -11.58 14.75 35.69
C GLU A 309 -12.36 15.83 34.94
N SER A 310 -12.17 17.10 35.31
CA SER A 310 -12.94 18.24 34.78
C SER A 310 -12.05 19.42 34.40
N ASN A 311 -12.46 20.15 33.37
CA ASN A 311 -11.96 21.48 33.02
C ASN A 311 -12.77 22.61 33.70
N PHE A 312 -13.70 22.25 34.59
CA PHE A 312 -14.51 23.18 35.37
C PHE A 312 -14.23 23.02 36.87
N ASP A 313 -14.33 24.12 37.61
CA ASP A 313 -14.27 24.12 39.06
C ASP A 313 -15.54 23.53 39.70
N SER A 314 -15.57 23.44 41.03
CA SER A 314 -16.73 22.92 41.78
C SER A 314 -18.01 23.74 41.61
N ARG A 315 -17.92 24.93 41.01
CA ARG A 315 -19.04 25.83 40.73
C ARG A 315 -19.41 25.85 39.24
N GLY A 316 -18.73 25.06 38.40
CA GLY A 316 -18.99 24.95 36.97
C GLY A 316 -18.32 26.02 36.10
N TYR A 317 -17.36 26.80 36.64
CA TYR A 317 -16.60 27.76 35.83
C TYR A 317 -15.39 27.10 35.17
N ALA A 318 -15.14 27.45 33.90
CA ALA A 318 -14.01 26.91 33.16
C ALA A 318 -12.69 27.38 33.81
N ILE A 319 -11.82 26.42 34.11
CA ILE A 319 -10.50 26.69 34.70
C ILE A 319 -9.54 27.09 33.57
N PRO A 320 -8.86 28.24 33.67
CA PRO A 320 -7.93 28.67 32.63
C PRO A 320 -6.82 27.65 32.39
N ILE A 321 -6.51 27.36 31.11
CA ILE A 321 -5.52 26.33 30.75
C ILE A 321 -4.13 26.59 31.35
N VAL A 322 -3.77 27.85 31.60
CA VAL A 322 -2.47 28.25 32.19
C VAL A 322 -2.17 27.52 33.50
N HIS A 323 -3.19 27.16 34.29
CA HIS A 323 -3.04 26.40 35.53
C HIS A 323 -2.59 24.95 35.32
N PHE A 324 -2.71 24.42 34.09
CA PHE A 324 -2.39 23.04 33.74
C PHE A 324 -1.12 22.90 32.88
N LEU A 325 -0.63 23.99 32.28
CA LEU A 325 0.56 23.96 31.41
C LEU A 325 1.83 23.50 32.14
N GLY A 326 1.89 23.69 33.46
CA GLY A 326 2.99 23.24 34.31
C GLY A 326 2.99 21.74 34.63
N ASN A 327 1.90 21.04 34.34
CA ASN A 327 1.64 19.67 34.79
C ASN A 327 1.91 18.63 33.68
N GLY A 328 1.47 17.39 33.90
CA GLY A 328 1.63 16.29 32.96
C GLY A 328 3.11 15.98 32.65
N CYS A 329 3.35 15.25 31.55
CA CYS A 329 4.71 14.96 31.08
C CYS A 329 5.21 15.97 30.04
N LYS A 330 4.39 16.96 29.66
CA LYS A 330 4.73 18.07 28.73
C LYS A 330 5.18 17.64 27.33
N LYS A 331 5.02 16.37 26.98
CA LYS A 331 5.30 15.87 25.64
C LYS A 331 4.49 16.65 24.60
N VAL A 332 5.16 17.09 23.53
CA VAL A 332 4.53 17.67 22.35
C VAL A 332 3.81 16.55 21.60
N LEU A 333 2.54 16.77 21.29
CA LEU A 333 1.64 15.78 20.72
C LEU A 333 1.27 16.17 19.28
N VAL A 334 1.00 15.16 18.44
CA VAL A 334 0.52 15.39 17.08
C VAL A 334 -0.88 16.01 17.06
N GLY A 335 -1.25 16.67 15.97
CA GLY A 335 -2.45 17.52 15.90
C GLY A 335 -3.82 16.85 16.05
N ASN A 336 -3.89 15.51 16.07
CA ASN A 336 -5.13 14.77 16.40
C ASN A 336 -5.09 14.05 17.76
N SER A 337 -3.99 14.13 18.49
CA SER A 337 -3.89 13.51 19.80
C SER A 337 -4.78 14.22 20.79
N ARG A 338 -5.72 13.45 21.36
CA ARG A 338 -6.57 13.85 22.48
C ARG A 338 -5.94 13.54 23.82
N TYR A 339 -5.11 12.50 23.85
CA TYR A 339 -4.42 12.00 25.02
C TYR A 339 -2.93 11.76 24.73
N CYS A 340 -2.13 11.76 25.79
CA CYS A 340 -0.71 11.43 25.72
C CYS A 340 -0.53 9.92 25.62
N PRO A 341 0.18 9.41 24.59
CA PRO A 341 0.37 7.97 24.43
C PRO A 341 1.34 7.35 25.47
N ASP A 342 2.09 8.18 26.19
CA ASP A 342 3.10 7.72 27.16
C ASP A 342 2.50 7.56 28.57
N CYS A 343 1.66 8.51 29.00
CA CYS A 343 1.11 8.56 30.36
C CYS A 343 -0.43 8.56 30.42
N GLY A 344 -1.14 8.60 29.30
CA GLY A 344 -2.61 8.58 29.24
C GLY A 344 -3.29 9.92 29.54
N GLY A 345 -2.54 10.95 29.98
CA GLY A 345 -3.09 12.27 30.34
C GLY A 345 -3.73 13.00 29.16
N LYS A 346 -4.64 13.94 29.43
CA LYS A 346 -5.31 14.78 28.44
C LYS A 346 -4.31 15.70 27.73
N SER A 347 -4.63 15.98 26.48
CA SER A 347 -3.94 16.98 25.66
C SER A 347 -4.55 18.37 25.86
N SER A 348 -3.76 19.42 25.64
CA SER A 348 -4.26 20.81 25.63
C SER A 348 -5.32 21.05 24.55
N TYR A 349 -5.24 20.38 23.39
CA TYR A 349 -6.26 20.51 22.35
C TYR A 349 -7.60 19.94 22.79
N PHE A 350 -7.60 18.72 23.32
CA PHE A 350 -8.82 18.08 23.80
C PHE A 350 -9.42 18.81 25.00
N PHE A 351 -8.57 19.26 25.95
CA PHE A 351 -9.00 20.00 27.13
C PHE A 351 -9.71 21.32 26.78
N GLN A 352 -9.24 22.03 25.74
CA GLN A 352 -9.84 23.29 25.28
C GLN A 352 -11.03 23.10 24.33
N GLY A 353 -11.44 21.85 24.06
CA GLY A 353 -12.53 21.53 23.13
C GLY A 353 -12.19 21.74 21.66
N LEU A 354 -10.91 21.82 21.29
CA LEU A 354 -10.47 21.94 19.89
C LEU A 354 -10.63 20.63 19.10
N LEU A 355 -10.62 19.50 19.81
CA LEU A 355 -10.85 18.18 19.25
C LEU A 355 -12.11 17.61 19.91
N LYS A 356 -13.05 17.11 19.10
CA LYS A 356 -14.26 16.44 19.61
C LYS A 356 -13.90 15.11 20.25
N ASN A 357 -14.78 14.57 21.09
CA ASN A 357 -14.60 13.20 21.60
C ASN A 357 -14.61 12.19 20.44
N TRP A 358 -13.83 11.12 20.57
CA TRP A 358 -13.57 10.17 19.50
C TRP A 358 -14.79 9.32 19.14
N ASP A 359 -15.64 9.03 20.12
CA ASP A 359 -16.90 8.29 19.97
C ASP A 359 -17.89 9.07 19.09
N LEU A 360 -18.08 10.35 19.38
CA LEU A 360 -18.93 11.24 18.57
C LEU A 360 -18.46 11.33 17.11
N GLU A 361 -17.14 11.43 16.89
CA GLU A 361 -16.60 11.46 15.51
C GLU A 361 -16.73 10.12 14.81
N LYS A 362 -16.65 9.02 15.55
CA LYS A 362 -16.81 7.67 14.99
C LYS A 362 -18.26 7.40 14.60
N ASP A 363 -19.23 7.80 15.43
CA ASP A 363 -20.65 7.63 15.13
C ASP A 363 -21.05 8.41 13.87
N ILE A 364 -20.52 9.63 13.71
CA ILE A 364 -20.72 10.43 12.49
C ILE A 364 -20.14 9.71 11.25
N ASP A 365 -18.97 9.09 11.36
CA ASP A 365 -18.34 8.36 10.24
C ASP A 365 -19.15 7.11 9.85
N GLU A 366 -19.74 6.41 10.82
CA GLU A 366 -20.58 5.22 10.60
C GLU A 366 -21.96 5.55 10.01
N GLU A 367 -22.50 6.75 10.27
CA GLU A 367 -23.78 7.22 9.72
C GLU A 367 -23.70 7.71 8.27
N LEU A 368 -22.50 7.97 7.74
CA LEU A 368 -22.32 8.46 6.37
C LEU A 368 -22.25 7.27 5.39
N PRO A 369 -23.24 7.09 4.49
CA PRO A 369 -23.42 5.86 3.71
C PRO A 369 -22.54 5.78 2.44
N PHE A 370 -21.34 6.36 2.46
CA PHE A 370 -20.50 6.48 1.26
C PHE A 370 -19.47 5.35 1.11
#